data_AF-A0A9D1E493-F1
#
_entry.id   AF-A0A9D1E493-F1
#
_cell.length_a   1.000
_cell.length_b   1.000
_cell.length_c   1.000
_cell.angle_alpha   90.00
_cell.angle_beta   90.00
_cell.angle_gamma   90.00
#
_symmetry.space_group_name_H-M   'P 1'
#
loop_
_entity.id
_entity.type
_entity.pdbx_description
1 polymer ?
#
loop_
_entity_poly.entity_id
_entity_poly.type
_entity_poly.pdbx_seq_one_letter_code
_entity_poly.pdbx_strand_id
1 'polypeptide(L)'
;MSNLNSMELKIEAKSQNEKFARSVVGAFFAQLNPTLEQLEDVKTAVSEAVTNCIVHAYGGKQQGEIRIRCNLTADTLFVEVVDFGKGIEDVEMAMTPFFTTVDTGERSGMGFTVMQAFCDKVEVTSANGETCVKLTKKIA
;
A
#
# COMPACT_ATOMS: atom_id res chain seq x y z
N MET A 1 1.60 17.87 -15.35
CA MET A 1 1.11 16.55 -15.82
C MET A 1 -0.40 16.55 -15.68
N SER A 2 -1.15 16.20 -16.73
CA SER A 2 -2.61 16.13 -16.67
C SER A 2 -3.05 14.81 -16.03
N ASN A 3 -3.82 14.89 -14.96
CA ASN A 3 -4.49 13.74 -14.36
C ASN A 3 -5.56 13.23 -15.34
N LEU A 4 -5.54 11.93 -15.65
CA LEU A 4 -6.50 11.30 -16.55
C LEU A 4 -7.74 10.78 -15.81
N ASN A 5 -7.53 10.15 -14.65
CA ASN A 5 -8.59 9.54 -13.86
C ASN A 5 -8.14 9.41 -12.40
N SER A 6 -9.10 9.43 -11.48
CA SER A 6 -8.85 9.24 -10.05
C SER A 6 -9.92 8.37 -9.40
N MET A 7 -9.55 7.69 -8.32
CA MET A 7 -10.44 6.83 -7.54
C MET A 7 -10.08 6.94 -6.06
N GLU A 8 -11.09 6.94 -5.19
CA GLU A 8 -10.91 6.80 -3.74
C GLU A 8 -11.76 5.62 -3.25
N LEU A 9 -11.14 4.74 -2.46
CA LEU A 9 -11.76 3.61 -1.81
C LEU A 9 -11.56 3.73 -0.30
N LYS A 10 -12.64 3.57 0.46
CA LYS A 10 -12.61 3.46 1.92
C LYS A 10 -13.12 2.08 2.34
N ILE A 11 -12.32 1.38 3.12
CA ILE A 11 -12.65 0.04 3.61
C ILE A 11 -12.32 -0.08 5.08
N GLU A 12 -13.02 -0.99 5.77
CA GLU A 12 -12.61 -1.41 7.10
C GLU A 12 -11.32 -2.24 7.03
N ALA A 13 -10.45 -2.10 8.04
CA ALA A 13 -9.21 -2.85 8.19
C ALA A 13 -9.47 -4.31 8.61
N LYS A 14 -10.12 -5.06 7.71
CA LYS A 14 -10.43 -6.48 7.85
C LYS A 14 -9.62 -7.27 6.82
N SER A 15 -9.08 -8.43 7.22
CA SER A 15 -8.24 -9.27 6.34
C SER A 15 -8.95 -9.71 5.07
N GLN A 16 -10.28 -9.89 5.11
CA GLN A 16 -11.08 -10.19 3.92
C GLN A 16 -11.08 -9.07 2.86
N ASN A 17 -10.86 -7.81 3.27
CA ASN A 17 -10.86 -6.65 2.38
C ASN A 17 -9.51 -6.46 1.66
N GLU A 18 -8.44 -7.15 2.08
CA GLU A 18 -7.13 -7.07 1.44
C GLU A 18 -7.19 -7.51 -0.04
N LYS A 19 -7.84 -8.66 -0.30
CA LYS A 19 -8.03 -9.17 -1.67
C LYS A 19 -8.87 -8.23 -2.51
N PHE A 20 -9.89 -7.62 -1.90
CA PHE A 20 -10.77 -6.66 -2.56
C PHE A 20 -10.00 -5.40 -2.95
N ALA A 21 -9.24 -4.81 -2.02
CA ALA A 21 -8.43 -3.63 -2.25
C ALA A 21 -7.47 -3.78 -3.44
N ARG A 22 -6.64 -4.84 -3.44
CA ARG A 22 -5.68 -5.06 -4.54
C ARG A 22 -6.37 -5.32 -5.88
N SER A 23 -7.54 -5.95 -5.87
CA SER A 23 -8.32 -6.22 -7.09
C SER A 23 -8.89 -4.93 -7.67
N VAL A 24 -9.41 -4.04 -6.82
CA VAL A 24 -9.94 -2.72 -7.23
C VAL A 24 -8.82 -1.84 -7.79
N VAL A 25 -7.67 -1.76 -7.11
CA VAL A 25 -6.53 -0.98 -7.61
C VAL A 25 -5.97 -1.57 -8.91
N GLY A 26 -5.85 -2.91 -8.99
CA GLY A 26 -5.42 -3.58 -10.22
C GLY A 26 -6.36 -3.34 -11.40
N ALA A 27 -7.68 -3.42 -11.18
CA ALA A 27 -8.67 -3.12 -12.20
C ALA A 27 -8.60 -1.64 -12.65
N PHE A 28 -8.35 -0.73 -11.72
CA PHE A 28 -8.15 0.69 -12.04
C PHE A 28 -6.86 0.90 -12.85
N PHE A 29 -5.76 0.25 -12.48
CA PHE A 29 -4.48 0.32 -13.19
C PHE A 29 -4.53 -0.26 -14.60
N ALA A 30 -5.35 -1.29 -14.82
CA ALA A 30 -5.50 -1.96 -16.13
C ALA A 30 -5.92 -1.00 -17.26
N GLN A 31 -6.50 0.16 -16.95
CA GLN A 31 -6.82 1.22 -17.92
C GLN A 31 -5.58 1.75 -18.67
N LEU A 32 -4.38 1.61 -18.10
CA LEU A 32 -3.12 1.99 -18.75
C LEU A 32 -2.56 0.89 -19.68
N ASN A 33 -3.23 -0.26 -19.79
CA ASN A 33 -2.74 -1.45 -20.51
C ASN A 33 -1.35 -1.94 -20.05
N PRO A 34 -1.11 -2.15 -18.73
CA PRO A 34 0.14 -2.70 -18.23
C PRO A 34 0.34 -4.15 -18.68
N THR A 35 1.58 -4.64 -18.58
CA THR A 35 1.85 -6.08 -18.70
C THR A 35 1.24 -6.84 -17.51
N LEU A 36 1.06 -8.16 -17.66
CA LEU A 36 0.58 -9.00 -16.56
C LEU A 36 1.51 -8.93 -15.34
N GLU A 37 2.82 -8.88 -15.57
CA GLU A 37 3.83 -8.75 -14.51
C GLU A 37 3.66 -7.42 -13.76
N GLN A 38 3.59 -6.29 -14.48
CA GLN A 38 3.35 -4.97 -13.87
C GLN A 38 2.04 -4.92 -13.07
N LEU A 39 1.00 -5.63 -13.53
CA LEU A 39 -0.27 -5.72 -12.82
C LEU A 39 -0.15 -6.51 -11.50
N GLU A 40 0.57 -7.63 -11.51
CA GLU A 40 0.80 -8.45 -10.31
C GLU A 40 1.75 -7.75 -9.31
N ASP A 41 2.74 -7.00 -9.78
CA ASP A 41 3.60 -6.14 -8.98
C ASP A 41 2.78 -5.15 -8.14
N VAL A 42 1.88 -4.40 -8.79
CA VAL A 42 1.01 -3.41 -8.13
C VAL A 42 0.07 -4.08 -7.13
N LYS A 43 -0.54 -5.22 -7.50
CA LYS A 43 -1.42 -5.97 -6.60
C LYS A 43 -0.68 -6.42 -5.35
N THR A 44 0.56 -6.87 -5.51
CA THR A 44 1.40 -7.34 -4.40
C THR A 44 1.79 -6.18 -3.50
N ALA A 45 2.27 -5.07 -4.07
CA ALA A 45 2.62 -3.86 -3.30
C ALA A 45 1.43 -3.28 -2.52
N VAL A 46 0.22 -3.26 -3.12
CA VAL A 46 -1.01 -2.85 -2.43
C VAL A 46 -1.40 -3.84 -1.33
N SER A 47 -1.22 -5.15 -1.56
CA SER A 47 -1.45 -6.17 -0.53
C SER A 47 -0.57 -5.94 0.70
N GLU A 48 0.73 -5.65 0.49
CA GLU A 48 1.66 -5.36 1.57
C GLU A 48 1.29 -4.08 2.32
N ALA A 49 0.95 -3.01 1.61
CA ALA A 49 0.54 -1.75 2.23
C ALA A 49 -0.73 -1.91 3.08
N VAL A 50 -1.77 -2.58 2.55
CA VAL A 50 -3.03 -2.83 3.28
C VAL A 50 -2.81 -3.78 4.46
N THR A 51 -1.98 -4.81 4.29
CA THR A 51 -1.61 -5.72 5.37
C THR A 51 -0.90 -4.98 6.49
N ASN A 52 -0.01 -4.03 6.16
CA ASN A 52 0.68 -3.21 7.14
C ASN A 52 -0.30 -2.37 7.98
N CYS A 53 -1.32 -1.77 7.35
CA CYS A 53 -2.37 -1.07 8.08
C CYS A 53 -3.10 -2.01 9.07
N ILE A 54 -3.54 -3.18 8.60
CA ILE A 54 -4.29 -4.14 9.43
C ILE A 54 -3.45 -4.63 10.62
N VAL A 55 -2.21 -5.02 10.37
CA VAL A 55 -1.34 -5.67 11.35
C VAL A 55 -0.67 -4.65 12.26
N HIS A 56 0.01 -3.66 11.69
CA HIS A 56 0.84 -2.74 12.45
C HIS A 56 0.04 -1.55 12.99
N ALA A 57 -0.78 -0.91 12.16
CA ALA A 57 -1.54 0.26 12.59
C ALA A 57 -2.67 -0.08 13.56
N TYR A 58 -3.41 -1.16 13.27
CA TYR A 58 -4.59 -1.57 14.04
C TYR A 58 -4.37 -2.82 14.92
N GLY A 59 -3.15 -3.36 14.98
CA GLY A 59 -2.81 -4.48 15.86
C GLY A 59 -3.57 -5.76 15.58
N GLY A 60 -4.02 -5.98 14.33
CA GLY A 60 -4.80 -7.15 13.93
C GLY A 60 -6.24 -7.20 14.44
N LYS A 61 -6.72 -6.14 15.12
CA LYS A 61 -8.04 -6.09 15.80
C LYS A 61 -9.25 -6.08 14.85
N GLN A 62 -9.06 -6.25 13.53
CA GLN A 62 -10.11 -6.27 12.49
C GLN A 62 -11.06 -5.06 12.56
N GLN A 63 -10.49 -3.90 12.90
CA GLN A 63 -11.19 -2.63 13.10
C GLN A 63 -10.31 -1.48 12.59
N GLY A 64 -10.91 -0.32 12.34
CA GLY A 64 -10.22 0.84 11.77
C GLY A 64 -10.52 1.01 10.29
N GLU A 65 -10.13 2.16 9.75
CA GLU A 65 -10.39 2.54 8.36
C GLU A 65 -9.09 2.55 7.55
N ILE A 66 -9.13 2.07 6.31
CA ILE A 66 -8.05 2.23 5.35
C ILE A 66 -8.60 3.03 4.18
N ARG A 67 -7.92 4.12 3.83
CA ARG A 67 -8.22 4.92 2.64
C ARG A 67 -7.18 4.63 1.56
N ILE A 68 -7.65 4.29 0.38
CA ILE A 68 -6.82 4.06 -0.79
C ILE A 68 -7.20 5.08 -1.85
N ARG A 69 -6.24 5.90 -2.27
CA ARG A 69 -6.43 6.88 -3.35
C ARG A 69 -5.56 6.51 -4.53
N CYS A 70 -6.14 6.53 -5.72
CA CYS A 70 -5.41 6.29 -6.95
C CYS A 70 -5.55 7.48 -7.89
N ASN A 71 -4.46 7.83 -8.57
CA ASN A 71 -4.45 8.78 -9.67
C ASN A 71 -3.69 8.18 -10.86
N LEU A 72 -4.22 8.39 -12.07
CA LEU A 72 -3.56 7.99 -13.31
C LEU A 72 -3.08 9.22 -14.07
N THR A 73 -1.88 9.14 -14.62
CA THR A 73 -1.45 9.94 -15.78
C THR A 73 -1.45 9.05 -17.02
N ALA A 74 -0.91 9.53 -18.13
CA ALA A 74 -0.81 8.75 -19.37
C ALA A 74 -0.02 7.44 -19.23
N ASP A 75 0.94 7.39 -18.30
CA ASP A 75 1.93 6.32 -18.19
C ASP A 75 2.24 5.89 -16.74
N THR A 76 1.57 6.50 -15.76
CA THR A 76 1.92 6.32 -14.34
C THR A 76 0.67 6.15 -13.48
N LEU A 77 0.71 5.16 -12.59
CA LEU A 77 -0.20 5.00 -11.46
C LEU A 77 0.46 5.56 -10.20
N PHE A 78 -0.30 6.41 -9.50
CA PHE A 78 0.00 6.84 -8.14
C PHE A 78 -1.02 6.21 -7.20
N VAL A 79 -0.57 5.55 -6.13
CA VAL A 79 -1.42 4.97 -5.08
C VAL A 79 -1.01 5.57 -3.74
N GLU A 80 -1.97 6.05 -2.96
CA GLU A 80 -1.78 6.39 -1.55
C GLU A 80 -2.60 5.42 -0.71
N VAL A 81 -1.98 4.74 0.25
CA VAL A 81 -2.65 3.89 1.24
C VAL A 81 -2.47 4.54 2.60
N VAL A 82 -3.58 4.89 3.25
CA VAL A 82 -3.60 5.67 4.49
C VAL A 82 -4.37 4.92 5.57
N ASP A 83 -3.76 4.82 6.76
CA ASP A 83 -4.42 4.41 8.00
C ASP A 83 -4.38 5.52 9.05
N PHE A 84 -5.21 5.35 10.08
CA PHE A 84 -5.37 6.25 11.22
C PHE A 84 -5.16 5.48 12.53
N GLY A 85 -4.18 4.57 12.53
CA GLY A 85 -3.88 3.71 13.67
C GLY A 85 -2.85 4.32 14.62
N LYS A 86 -1.94 3.47 15.11
CA LYS A 86 -0.92 3.89 16.10
C LYS A 86 0.24 4.70 15.51
N GLY A 87 0.38 4.74 14.18
CA GLY A 87 1.53 5.34 13.50
C GLY A 87 2.81 4.50 13.54
N ILE A 88 3.88 5.07 13.00
CA ILE A 88 5.25 4.55 12.98
C ILE A 88 6.15 5.59 13.64
N GLU A 89 6.85 5.20 14.71
CA GLU A 89 7.72 6.09 15.47
C GLU A 89 9.00 6.45 14.69
N ASP A 90 9.64 5.44 14.10
CA ASP A 90 10.83 5.60 13.26
C ASP A 90 10.56 4.96 11.89
N VAL A 91 10.27 5.79 10.89
CA VAL A 91 9.98 5.35 9.53
C VAL A 91 11.23 4.80 8.84
N GLU A 92 12.40 5.39 9.09
CA GLU A 92 13.65 4.92 8.48
C GLU A 92 13.97 3.50 8.95
N MET A 93 13.86 3.26 10.27
CA MET A 93 14.02 1.93 10.84
C MET A 93 12.97 0.95 10.33
N ALA A 94 11.70 1.37 10.25
CA ALA A 94 10.61 0.53 9.77
C ALA A 94 10.81 0.05 8.32
N MET A 95 11.47 0.85 7.50
CA MET A 95 11.78 0.51 6.10
C MET A 95 13.04 -0.37 5.94
N THR A 96 13.74 -0.70 7.03
CA THR A 96 14.87 -1.64 6.96
C THR A 96 14.38 -3.08 6.73
N PRO A 97 15.05 -3.86 5.87
CA PRO A 97 14.67 -5.26 5.64
C PRO A 97 14.69 -6.08 6.93
N PHE A 98 13.70 -6.96 7.08
CA PHE A 98 13.52 -7.86 8.22
C PHE A 98 13.13 -7.20 9.55
N PHE A 99 12.94 -5.88 9.57
CA PHE A 99 12.40 -5.22 10.76
C PHE A 99 10.90 -5.45 10.89
N THR A 100 10.46 -5.77 12.11
CA THR A 100 9.04 -5.92 12.46
C THR A 100 8.83 -5.57 13.92
N THR A 101 7.68 -4.98 14.23
CA THR A 101 7.24 -4.77 15.63
C THR A 101 6.42 -5.95 16.16
N VAL A 102 6.32 -7.05 15.40
CA VAL A 102 5.51 -8.23 15.74
C VAL A 102 6.45 -9.43 15.88
N ASP A 103 6.73 -9.81 17.12
CA ASP A 103 7.73 -10.84 17.48
C ASP A 103 7.17 -12.27 17.49
N THR A 104 6.04 -12.53 16.82
CA THR A 104 5.44 -13.87 16.78
C THR A 104 6.16 -14.85 15.84
N GLY A 105 7.13 -14.36 15.05
CA GLY A 105 7.84 -15.15 14.02
C GLY A 105 7.02 -15.40 12.74
N GLU A 106 5.76 -15.00 12.71
CA GLU A 106 4.88 -15.16 11.54
C GLU A 106 5.08 -14.07 10.48
N ARG A 107 5.84 -13.01 10.80
CA ARG A 107 6.06 -11.86 9.92
C ARG A 107 7.54 -11.71 9.62
N SER A 108 7.87 -11.68 8.33
CA SER A 108 9.24 -11.60 7.84
C SER A 108 9.86 -10.21 7.91
N GLY A 109 9.08 -9.15 8.16
CA GLY A 109 9.56 -7.76 8.10
C GLY A 109 9.95 -7.31 6.69
N MET A 110 9.35 -7.91 5.65
CA MET A 110 9.73 -7.65 4.25
C MET A 110 8.75 -6.76 3.48
N GLY A 111 7.65 -6.32 4.08
CA GLY A 111 6.58 -5.62 3.36
C GLY A 111 7.05 -4.39 2.58
N PHE A 112 7.85 -3.51 3.21
CA PHE A 112 8.40 -2.34 2.50
C PHE A 112 9.42 -2.72 1.42
N THR A 113 10.27 -3.72 1.67
CA THR A 113 11.22 -4.23 0.68
C THR A 113 10.48 -4.75 -0.56
N VAL A 114 9.37 -5.45 -0.37
CA VAL A 114 8.51 -5.95 -1.46
C VAL A 114 7.90 -4.78 -2.23
N MET A 115 7.37 -3.77 -1.55
CA MET A 115 6.85 -2.56 -2.21
C MET A 115 7.94 -1.84 -3.03
N GLN A 116 9.16 -1.72 -2.47
CA GLN A 116 10.31 -1.09 -3.15
C GLN A 116 10.81 -1.88 -4.35
N ALA A 117 10.70 -3.21 -4.32
CA ALA A 117 11.07 -4.05 -5.45
C ALA A 117 10.06 -3.95 -6.61
N PHE A 118 8.77 -3.75 -6.30
CA PHE A 118 7.69 -3.78 -7.28
C PHE A 118 7.20 -2.41 -7.75
N CYS A 119 7.62 -1.31 -7.11
CA CYS A 119 7.24 0.05 -7.48
C CYS A 119 8.48 0.91 -7.79
N ASP A 120 8.35 1.85 -8.71
CA ASP A 120 9.44 2.77 -9.08
C ASP A 120 9.79 3.75 -7.95
N LYS A 121 8.81 4.08 -7.11
CA LYS A 121 9.00 4.95 -5.95
C LYS A 121 8.07 4.53 -4.81
N VAL A 122 8.62 4.50 -3.60
CA VAL A 122 7.87 4.31 -2.35
C VAL A 122 8.24 5.44 -1.40
N GLU A 123 7.23 6.13 -0.87
CA GLU A 123 7.39 7.16 0.15
C GLU A 123 6.49 6.82 1.33
N VAL A 124 7.04 6.87 2.54
CA VAL A 124 6.28 6.58 3.77
C VAL A 124 6.35 7.81 4.66
N THR A 125 5.20 8.23 5.16
CA THR A 125 5.09 9.30 6.15
C THR A 125 4.21 8.81 7.29
N SER A 126 4.58 9.13 8.52
CA SER A 126 3.74 8.84 9.68
C SER A 126 3.81 10.01 10.66
N ALA A 127 2.64 10.53 11.03
CA ALA A 127 2.53 11.65 11.98
C ALA A 127 1.14 11.63 12.63
N ASN A 128 1.09 11.93 13.94
CA ASN A 128 -0.17 12.09 14.69
C ASN A 128 -1.14 10.89 14.58
N GLY A 129 -0.62 9.67 14.50
CA GLY A 129 -1.44 8.45 14.34
C GLY A 129 -1.96 8.20 12.92
N GLU A 130 -1.58 9.03 11.95
CA GLU A 130 -1.82 8.78 10.52
C GLU A 130 -0.56 8.26 9.86
N THR A 131 -0.65 7.15 9.14
CA THR A 131 0.43 6.64 8.28
C THR A 131 -0.02 6.64 6.84
N CYS A 132 0.79 7.20 5.95
CA CYS A 132 0.53 7.26 4.51
C CYS A 132 1.71 6.65 3.74
N VAL A 133 1.43 5.59 2.98
CA VAL A 133 2.34 4.96 2.03
C VAL A 133 1.95 5.40 0.62
N LYS A 134 2.87 6.04 -0.09
CA LYS A 134 2.71 6.44 -1.49
C LYS A 134 3.53 5.52 -2.39
N LEU A 135 2.88 4.93 -3.38
CA LEU A 135 3.47 4.06 -4.39
C LEU A 135 3.35 4.73 -5.75
N THR A 136 4.43 4.73 -6.52
CA THR A 136 4.43 5.15 -7.93
C THR A 136 4.84 3.98 -8.80
N LYS A 137 4.02 3.64 -9.79
CA LYS A 137 4.32 2.61 -10.80
C LYS A 137 4.16 3.18 -12.20
N LYS A 138 5.20 3.06 -13.02
CA LYS A 138 5.19 3.43 -14.44
C LYS A 138 4.96 2.18 -15.30
N ILE A 139 4.35 2.38 -16.46
CA ILE A 139 4.19 1.33 -17.47
C ILE A 139 5.26 1.37 -18.58
N ALA A 140 6.08 2.43 -18.60
CA ALA A 140 7.06 2.72 -19.65
C ALA A 140 8.25 1.76 -19.70
#